data_AF-A0A562VDX2-F1
#
_entry.id   AF-A0A562VDX2-F1
#
_cell.length_a   1.000
_cell.length_b   1.000
_cell.length_c   1.000
_cell.angle_alpha   90.00
_cell.angle_beta   90.00
_cell.angle_gamma   90.00
#
_symmetry.space_group_name_H-M   'P 1'
#
loop_
_entity.id
_entity.type
_entity.pdbx_description
1 polymer ?
#
loop_
_entity_poly.entity_id
_entity_poly.type
_entity_poly.pdbx_seq_one_letter_code
_entity_poly.pdbx_strand_id
1 'polypeptide(L)'
;MGYTDMVDVITERHRDIEAVFARLTAEGDHDEDRRRKLLDHAIGLLVTHAVVEDLYLYPAVRRHMAAGDDLAEHEHTEVARAEELMRQLEDMPATDPRFDDILAELARMVRRHIEEQQTEVLPKLSAACGPERLDELGEKVVETERHVSVPPHPDFPEPPRSAPTRVDAGPGLIDRIRAHLPDRAGD
;
A
#
# COMPACT_ATOMS: atom_id res chain seq x y z
N MET A 1 15.88 5.75 -21.10
CA MET A 1 15.30 6.05 -19.76
C MET A 1 14.82 4.71 -19.26
N GLY A 2 15.47 4.17 -18.23
CA GLY A 2 15.15 2.83 -17.72
C GLY A 2 13.74 2.85 -17.18
N TYR A 3 12.88 1.98 -17.69
CA TYR A 3 11.60 1.71 -17.07
C TYR A 3 11.93 1.06 -15.72
N THR A 4 11.40 1.63 -14.64
CA THR A 4 11.50 1.03 -13.31
C THR A 4 10.64 -0.22 -13.35
N ASP A 5 11.27 -1.40 -13.28
CA ASP A 5 10.53 -2.66 -13.28
C ASP A 5 9.64 -2.76 -12.03
N MET A 6 8.62 -3.62 -12.05
CA MET A 6 7.65 -3.72 -10.95
C MET A 6 8.30 -3.95 -9.58
N VAL A 7 9.40 -4.70 -9.50
CA VAL A 7 10.09 -4.96 -8.22
C VAL A 7 10.69 -3.67 -7.68
N ASP A 8 11.34 -2.88 -8.54
CA ASP A 8 11.89 -1.59 -8.16
C ASP A 8 10.79 -0.60 -7.73
N VAL A 9 9.66 -0.55 -8.45
CA VAL A 9 8.52 0.33 -8.12
C VAL A 9 7.95 -0.03 -6.75
N ILE A 10 7.65 -1.31 -6.50
CA ILE A 10 7.09 -1.77 -5.22
C ILE A 10 8.07 -1.52 -4.07
N THR A 11 9.37 -1.76 -4.30
CA THR A 11 10.42 -1.48 -3.31
C THR A 11 10.52 0.01 -2.97
N GLU A 12 10.34 0.90 -3.95
CA GLU A 12 10.27 2.35 -3.69
C GLU A 12 9.05 2.71 -2.82
N ARG A 13 7.89 2.12 -3.09
CA ARG A 13 6.68 2.33 -2.28
C ARG A 13 6.81 1.83 -0.85
N HIS A 14 7.48 0.70 -0.64
CA HIS A 14 7.81 0.24 0.71
C HIS A 14 8.61 1.28 1.49
N ARG A 15 9.61 1.92 0.86
CA ARG A 15 10.41 2.97 1.51
C ARG A 15 9.56 4.20 1.86
N ASP A 16 8.64 4.60 0.99
CA ASP A 16 7.72 5.71 1.23
C ASP A 16 6.82 5.40 2.45
N ILE A 17 6.25 4.20 2.49
CA ILE A 17 5.40 3.72 3.60
C ILE A 17 6.20 3.68 4.91
N GLU A 18 7.38 3.06 4.91
CA GLU A 18 8.26 2.99 6.08
C GLU A 18 8.62 4.38 6.62
N ALA A 19 8.92 5.33 5.73
CA ALA A 19 9.26 6.70 6.11
C ALA A 19 8.10 7.42 6.80
N VAL A 20 6.86 7.22 6.33
CA VAL A 20 5.68 7.80 6.97
C VAL A 20 5.39 7.13 8.31
N PHE A 21 5.46 5.80 8.40
CA PHE A 21 5.28 5.09 9.66
C PHE A 21 6.34 5.46 10.70
N ALA A 22 7.60 5.65 10.30
CA ALA A 22 8.66 6.11 11.20
C ALA A 22 8.36 7.49 11.78
N ARG A 23 7.76 8.40 11.00
CA ARG A 23 7.33 9.72 11.48
C ARG A 23 6.11 9.63 12.39
N LEU A 24 5.17 8.75 12.08
CA LEU A 24 3.93 8.56 12.83
C LEU A 24 4.17 7.87 14.19
N THR A 25 5.18 6.99 14.29
CA THR A 25 5.58 6.33 15.54
C THR A 25 6.75 7.02 16.25
N ALA A 26 7.12 8.24 15.85
CA ALA A 26 8.22 8.97 16.48
C ALA A 26 7.83 9.38 17.92
N GLU A 27 8.69 9.05 18.88
CA GLU A 27 8.45 9.41 20.28
C GLU A 27 8.35 10.93 20.47
N GLY A 28 7.42 11.35 21.33
CA GLY A 28 7.26 12.76 21.73
C GLY A 28 6.40 13.62 20.79
N ASP A 29 5.85 13.06 19.71
CA ASP A 29 4.80 13.74 18.96
C ASP A 29 3.46 13.58 19.67
N HIS A 30 2.97 14.69 20.22
CA HIS A 30 1.68 14.79 20.90
C HIS A 30 0.73 15.78 20.21
N ASP A 31 1.12 16.30 19.04
CA ASP A 31 0.28 17.19 18.26
C ASP A 31 -0.79 16.34 17.54
N GLU A 32 -2.03 16.43 18.04
CA GLU A 32 -3.15 15.64 17.53
C GLU A 32 -3.39 15.89 16.03
N ASP A 33 -3.39 17.14 15.59
CA ASP A 33 -3.64 17.51 14.20
C ASP A 33 -2.55 16.95 13.29
N ARG A 34 -1.28 17.08 13.67
CA ARG A 34 -0.15 16.52 12.92
C ARG A 34 -0.23 15.00 12.82
N ARG A 35 -0.52 14.32 13.92
CA ARG A 35 -0.67 12.86 13.96
C ARG A 35 -1.82 12.39 13.09
N ARG A 36 -2.95 13.10 13.09
CA ARG A 36 -4.08 12.83 12.20
C ARG A 36 -3.70 12.95 10.73
N LYS A 37 -3.03 14.03 10.35
CA LYS A 37 -2.58 14.24 8.98
C LYS A 37 -1.58 13.17 8.51
N LEU A 38 -0.68 12.76 9.40
CA LEU A 38 0.26 11.65 9.12
C LEU A 38 -0.46 10.31 8.96
N LEU A 39 -1.45 10.04 9.81
CA LEU A 39 -2.28 8.84 9.72
C LEU A 39 -3.06 8.81 8.39
N ASP A 40 -3.75 9.89 8.04
CA ASP A 40 -4.51 10.00 6.78
C ASP A 40 -3.60 9.76 5.57
N HIS A 41 -2.38 10.31 5.62
CA HIS A 41 -1.38 10.10 4.57
C HIS A 41 -0.90 8.63 4.52
N ALA A 42 -0.62 8.02 5.68
CA ALA A 42 -0.22 6.62 5.76
C ALA A 42 -1.31 5.67 5.22
N ILE A 43 -2.57 5.90 5.58
CA ILE A 43 -3.73 5.14 5.09
C ILE A 43 -3.82 5.26 3.57
N GLY A 44 -3.71 6.47 3.01
CA GLY A 44 -3.74 6.68 1.56
C GLY A 44 -2.64 5.91 0.81
N LEU A 45 -1.42 5.88 1.36
CA LEU A 45 -0.31 5.11 0.80
C LEU A 45 -0.56 3.60 0.88
N LEU A 46 -0.95 3.08 2.04
CA LEU A 46 -1.22 1.65 2.22
C LEU A 46 -2.32 1.14 1.29
N VAL A 47 -3.38 1.92 1.14
CA VAL A 47 -4.53 1.56 0.31
C VAL A 47 -4.15 1.59 -1.16
N THR A 48 -3.42 2.62 -1.60
CA THR A 48 -2.91 2.70 -2.98
C THR A 48 -2.01 1.51 -3.28
N HIS A 49 -1.10 1.20 -2.36
CA HIS A 49 -0.15 0.09 -2.47
C HIS A 49 -0.88 -1.26 -2.56
N ALA A 50 -1.81 -1.55 -1.64
CA ALA A 50 -2.54 -2.80 -1.67
C ALA A 50 -3.42 -2.96 -2.93
N VAL A 51 -3.98 -1.86 -3.47
CA VAL A 51 -4.73 -1.89 -4.75
C VAL A 51 -3.83 -2.30 -5.91
N VAL A 52 -2.63 -1.72 -6.03
CA VAL A 52 -1.74 -2.04 -7.16
C VAL A 52 -1.16 -3.44 -7.04
N GLU A 53 -0.88 -3.90 -5.83
CA GLU A 53 -0.43 -5.27 -5.60
C GLU A 53 -1.49 -6.29 -5.97
N ASP A 54 -2.73 -6.04 -5.57
CA ASP A 54 -3.83 -6.91 -5.92
C ASP A 54 -4.11 -6.95 -7.44
N LEU A 55 -3.98 -5.83 -8.13
CA LEU A 55 -4.19 -5.76 -9.58
C LEU A 55 -3.05 -6.37 -10.39
N TYR A 56 -1.81 -6.32 -9.90
CA TYR A 56 -0.63 -6.60 -10.71
C TYR A 56 0.34 -7.60 -10.07
N LEU A 57 0.71 -7.40 -8.80
CA LEU A 57 1.66 -8.26 -8.11
C LEU A 57 1.09 -9.65 -7.86
N TYR A 58 -0.05 -9.77 -7.18
CA TYR A 58 -0.62 -11.06 -6.81
C TYR A 58 -1.07 -11.89 -8.02
N PRO A 59 -1.64 -11.32 -9.09
CA PRO A 59 -1.87 -12.06 -10.33
C PRO A 59 -0.57 -12.61 -10.95
N ALA A 60 0.52 -11.85 -10.90
CA ALA A 60 1.82 -12.31 -11.39
C ALA A 60 2.39 -13.42 -10.47
N VAL A 61 2.28 -13.26 -9.15
CA VAL A 61 2.65 -14.29 -8.16
C VAL A 61 1.90 -15.59 -8.41
N ARG A 62 0.56 -15.55 -8.54
CA ARG A 62 -0.27 -16.73 -8.84
C ARG A 62 0.15 -17.43 -10.13
N ARG A 63 0.52 -16.65 -11.16
CA ARG A 63 0.94 -17.19 -12.47
C ARG A 63 2.33 -17.80 -12.47
N HIS A 64 3.27 -17.23 -11.72
CA HIS A 64 4.70 -17.54 -11.85
C HIS A 64 5.28 -18.33 -10.66
N MET A 65 4.56 -18.45 -9.53
CA MET A 65 5.03 -19.13 -8.33
C MET A 65 4.16 -20.34 -7.99
N ALA A 66 4.79 -21.46 -7.65
CA ALA A 66 4.09 -22.72 -7.38
C ALA A 66 3.11 -22.66 -6.20
N ALA A 67 3.37 -21.82 -5.20
CA ALA A 67 2.48 -21.56 -4.05
C ALA A 67 1.81 -20.17 -4.15
N GLY A 68 1.67 -19.64 -5.36
CA GLY A 68 1.22 -18.27 -5.58
C GLY A 68 -0.23 -18.02 -5.14
N ASP A 69 -1.10 -19.03 -5.23
CA ASP A 69 -2.48 -18.91 -4.75
C ASP A 69 -2.56 -18.78 -3.24
N ASP A 70 -1.89 -19.68 -2.50
CA ASP A 70 -1.85 -19.64 -1.03
C ASP A 70 -1.23 -18.33 -0.52
N LEU A 71 -0.18 -17.84 -1.20
CA LEU A 71 0.47 -16.58 -0.86
C LEU A 71 -0.50 -15.40 -1.03
N ALA A 72 -1.21 -15.33 -2.16
CA ALA A 72 -2.12 -14.23 -2.43
C ALA A 72 -3.36 -14.25 -1.50
N GLU A 73 -3.89 -15.43 -1.15
CA GLU A 73 -4.98 -15.53 -0.16
C GLU A 73 -4.54 -15.13 1.26
N HIS A 74 -3.30 -15.47 1.63
CA HIS A 74 -2.71 -15.05 2.89
C HIS A 74 -2.65 -13.52 2.98
N GLU A 75 -2.12 -12.89 1.94
CA GLU A 75 -1.99 -11.43 1.86
C GLU A 75 -3.34 -10.71 1.86
N HIS A 76 -4.35 -11.25 1.16
CA HIS A 76 -5.72 -10.72 1.22
C HIS A 76 -6.29 -10.73 2.64
N THR A 77 -5.98 -11.76 3.42
CA THR A 77 -6.39 -11.84 4.83
C THR A 77 -5.68 -10.79 5.70
N GLU A 78 -4.37 -10.60 5.49
CA GLU A 78 -3.57 -9.60 6.20
C GLU A 78 -4.03 -8.17 5.87
N VAL A 79 -4.32 -7.90 4.59
CA VAL A 79 -4.87 -6.63 4.12
C VAL A 79 -6.23 -6.34 4.76
N ALA A 80 -7.14 -7.32 4.83
CA ALA A 80 -8.43 -7.13 5.51
C ALA A 80 -8.26 -6.79 7.00
N ARG A 81 -7.27 -7.37 7.67
CA ARG A 81 -6.93 -7.02 9.05
C ARG A 81 -6.31 -5.63 9.16
N ALA A 82 -5.48 -5.21 8.20
CA ALA A 82 -4.94 -3.85 8.15
C ALA A 82 -6.06 -2.80 7.93
N GLU A 83 -7.02 -3.06 7.03
CA GLU A 83 -8.20 -2.20 6.83
C GLU A 83 -9.00 -2.00 8.12
N GLU A 84 -9.16 -3.07 8.91
CA GLU A 84 -9.83 -3.00 10.22
C GLU A 84 -9.09 -2.09 11.21
N LEU A 85 -7.77 -2.18 11.28
CA LEU A 85 -6.95 -1.33 12.17
C LEU A 85 -6.95 0.12 11.69
N MET A 86 -6.84 0.37 10.38
CA MET A 86 -6.91 1.71 9.81
C MET A 86 -8.24 2.38 10.16
N ARG A 87 -9.37 1.66 10.02
CA ARG A 87 -10.68 2.18 10.41
C ARG A 87 -10.76 2.53 11.90
N GLN A 88 -10.28 1.63 12.77
CA GLN A 88 -10.26 1.92 14.20
C GLN A 88 -9.48 3.19 14.52
N LEU A 89 -8.33 3.40 13.86
CA LEU A 89 -7.53 4.60 14.01
C LEU A 89 -8.25 5.86 13.51
N GLU A 90 -8.93 5.80 12.36
CA GLU A 90 -9.73 6.93 11.85
C GLU A 90 -10.86 7.31 12.84
N ASP A 91 -11.55 6.31 13.39
CA ASP A 91 -12.73 6.46 14.25
C ASP A 91 -12.41 6.94 15.69
N MET A 92 -11.14 7.07 16.07
CA MET A 92 -10.75 7.52 17.41
C MET A 92 -9.79 8.71 17.42
N PRO A 93 -9.89 9.64 18.39
CA PRO A 93 -8.93 10.75 18.53
C PRO A 93 -7.49 10.25 18.62
N ALA A 94 -6.52 11.02 18.08
CA ALA A 94 -5.11 10.64 18.20
C ALA A 94 -4.58 10.74 19.65
N THR A 95 -5.38 11.31 20.54
CA THR A 95 -5.18 11.40 21.98
C THR A 95 -5.83 10.25 22.77
N ASP A 96 -6.58 9.34 22.13
CA ASP A 96 -7.13 8.14 22.78
C ASP A 96 -5.97 7.26 23.28
N PRO A 97 -5.99 6.78 24.54
CA PRO A 97 -4.94 5.90 25.08
C PRO A 97 -4.68 4.63 24.27
N ARG A 98 -5.66 4.16 23.48
CA ARG A 98 -5.55 2.96 22.64
C ARG A 98 -4.94 3.25 21.26
N PHE A 99 -4.84 4.53 20.87
CA PHE A 99 -4.34 4.91 19.55
C PHE A 99 -2.94 4.37 19.30
N ASP A 100 -2.04 4.53 20.27
CA ASP A 100 -0.65 4.09 20.16
C ASP A 100 -0.53 2.57 20.04
N ASP A 101 -1.37 1.81 20.76
CA ASP A 101 -1.38 0.35 20.70
C ASP A 101 -1.84 -0.17 19.33
N ILE A 102 -2.91 0.42 18.79
CA ILE A 102 -3.47 0.03 17.47
C ILE A 102 -2.52 0.46 16.36
N LEU A 103 -1.93 1.66 16.46
CA LEU A 103 -0.92 2.14 15.54
C LEU A 103 0.31 1.24 15.54
N ALA A 104 0.76 0.80 16.73
CA ALA A 104 1.88 -0.13 16.85
C ALA A 104 1.56 -1.52 16.28
N GLU A 105 0.31 -1.99 16.38
CA GLU A 105 -0.14 -3.22 15.71
C GLU A 105 -0.07 -3.07 14.19
N LEU A 106 -0.67 -2.02 13.62
CA LEU A 106 -0.65 -1.74 12.19
C LEU A 106 0.79 -1.62 11.67
N ALA A 107 1.63 -0.86 12.39
CA ALA A 107 3.03 -0.66 12.02
C ALA A 107 3.86 -1.96 12.08
N ARG A 108 3.50 -2.94 12.92
CA ARG A 108 4.15 -4.26 12.92
C ARG A 108 3.71 -5.10 11.73
N MET A 109 2.42 -5.08 11.39
CA MET A 109 1.90 -5.79 10.22
C MET A 109 2.53 -5.28 8.93
N VAL A 110 2.58 -3.96 8.75
CA VAL A 110 3.20 -3.32 7.58
C VAL A 110 4.68 -3.69 7.46
N ARG A 111 5.45 -3.62 8.55
CA ARG A 111 6.88 -4.00 8.53
C ARG A 111 7.08 -5.46 8.15
N ARG A 112 6.27 -6.37 8.70
CA ARG A 112 6.32 -7.80 8.37
C ARG A 112 6.02 -8.04 6.89
N HIS A 113 4.93 -7.44 6.38
CA HIS A 113 4.55 -7.55 4.97
C HIS A 113 5.67 -7.08 4.04
N ILE A 114 6.25 -5.91 4.30
CA ILE A 114 7.39 -5.37 3.53
C ILE A 114 8.60 -6.32 3.58
N GLU A 115 8.94 -6.83 4.77
CA GLU A 115 10.05 -7.76 4.95
C GLU A 115 9.83 -9.06 4.16
N GLU A 116 8.66 -9.69 4.30
CA GLU A 116 8.29 -10.93 3.60
C GLU A 116 8.31 -10.73 2.09
N GLN A 117 7.75 -9.62 1.60
CA GLN A 117 7.77 -9.34 0.18
C GLN A 117 9.19 -9.15 -0.37
N GLN A 118 10.01 -8.30 0.27
CA GLN A 118 11.33 -7.98 -0.24
C GLN A 118 12.34 -9.12 -0.11
N THR A 119 12.14 -10.03 0.85
CA THR A 119 13.05 -11.16 1.08
C THR A 119 12.62 -12.43 0.36
N GLU A 120 11.32 -12.66 0.21
CA GLU A 120 10.79 -13.91 -0.33
C GLU A 120 10.03 -13.73 -1.65
N VAL A 121 9.11 -12.78 -1.74
CA VAL A 121 8.18 -12.68 -2.87
C VAL A 121 8.82 -12.04 -4.10
N LEU A 122 9.32 -10.82 -3.96
CA LEU A 122 9.87 -10.03 -5.06
C LEU A 122 11.10 -10.70 -5.70
N PRO A 123 12.07 -11.27 -4.95
CA PRO A 123 13.20 -11.97 -5.57
C PRO A 123 12.76 -13.21 -6.36
N LYS A 124 11.80 -13.99 -5.83
CA LYS A 124 11.29 -15.18 -6.52
C LYS A 124 10.49 -14.80 -7.77
N LEU A 125 9.69 -13.74 -7.70
CA LEU A 125 8.96 -13.23 -8.84
C LEU A 125 9.92 -12.69 -9.91
N SER A 126 10.95 -11.94 -9.53
CA SER A 126 11.99 -11.46 -10.44
C SER A 126 12.71 -12.61 -11.17
N ALA A 127 12.97 -13.71 -10.47
CA ALA A 127 13.59 -14.90 -11.07
C ALA A 127 12.66 -15.70 -12.00
N ALA A 128 11.34 -15.66 -11.75
CA ALA A 128 10.35 -16.46 -12.48
C ALA A 128 9.65 -15.68 -13.61
N CYS A 129 9.62 -14.35 -13.53
CA CYS A 129 9.03 -13.45 -14.50
C CYS A 129 10.13 -12.81 -15.36
N GLY A 130 9.99 -12.85 -16.68
CA GLY A 130 10.96 -12.24 -17.57
C GLY A 130 11.04 -10.71 -17.40
N PRO A 131 12.20 -10.07 -17.65
CA PRO A 131 12.41 -8.64 -17.41
C PRO A 131 11.44 -7.75 -18.19
N GLU A 132 11.17 -8.07 -19.47
CA GLU A 132 10.21 -7.32 -20.30
C GLU A 132 8.81 -7.28 -19.66
N ARG A 133 8.40 -8.37 -19.02
CA ARG A 133 7.10 -8.43 -18.34
C ARG A 133 7.10 -7.66 -17.03
N LEU A 134 8.22 -7.64 -16.31
CA LEU A 134 8.36 -6.84 -15.08
C LEU A 134 8.33 -5.34 -15.39
N ASP A 135 8.93 -4.92 -16.51
CA ASP A 135 8.86 -3.54 -17.02
C ASP A 135 7.42 -3.15 -17.34
N GLU A 136 6.69 -3.97 -18.11
CA GLU A 136 5.27 -3.74 -18.43
C GLU A 136 4.39 -3.63 -17.18
N LEU A 137 4.64 -4.50 -16.18
CA LEU A 137 3.90 -4.47 -14.93
C LEU A 137 4.24 -3.21 -14.11
N GLY A 138 5.51 -2.80 -14.08
CA GLY A 138 5.94 -1.56 -13.42
C GLY A 138 5.25 -0.32 -14.01
N GLU A 139 5.15 -0.24 -15.34
CA GLU A 139 4.40 0.83 -16.01
C GLU A 139 2.93 0.86 -15.59
N LYS A 140 2.27 -0.32 -15.53
CA LYS A 140 0.88 -0.44 -15.10
C LYS A 140 0.67 -0.04 -13.65
N VAL A 141 1.61 -0.39 -12.76
CA VAL A 141 1.58 0.05 -11.35
C VAL A 141 1.62 1.57 -11.31
N VAL A 142 2.65 2.20 -11.90
CA VAL A 142 2.82 3.66 -11.88
C VAL A 142 1.64 4.40 -12.52
N GLU A 143 1.09 3.88 -13.62
CA GLU A 143 -0.09 4.47 -14.27
C GLU A 143 -1.33 4.40 -13.37
N THR A 144 -1.51 3.28 -12.65
CA THR A 144 -2.66 3.08 -11.75
C THR A 144 -2.55 3.95 -10.51
N GLU A 145 -1.36 4.07 -9.92
CA GLU A 145 -1.08 4.97 -8.81
C GLU A 145 -1.54 6.40 -9.13
N ARG A 146 -1.31 6.90 -10.35
CA ARG A 146 -1.76 8.24 -10.80
C ARG A 146 -3.29 8.42 -10.84
N HIS A 147 -4.06 7.34 -10.82
CA HIS A 147 -5.52 7.37 -10.82
C HIS A 147 -6.12 7.14 -9.42
N VAL A 148 -5.40 6.46 -8.52
CA VAL A 148 -5.89 6.14 -7.17
C VAL A 148 -5.28 7.01 -6.07
N SER A 149 -4.15 7.68 -6.33
CA SER A 149 -3.41 8.39 -5.29
C SER A 149 -4.23 9.52 -4.64
N VAL A 150 -4.23 9.51 -3.31
CA VAL A 150 -4.78 10.58 -2.47
C VAL A 150 -3.95 11.86 -2.69
N PRO A 151 -4.56 13.06 -2.71
CA PRO A 151 -3.81 14.31 -2.87
C PRO A 151 -2.65 14.42 -1.88
N PRO A 152 -1.51 15.03 -2.27
CA PRO A 152 -0.43 15.28 -1.34
C PRO A 152 -0.92 16.16 -0.19
N HIS A 153 -0.58 15.77 1.03
CA HIS A 153 -0.87 16.56 2.21
C HIS A 153 0.11 17.77 2.25
N PRO A 154 -0.35 19.01 2.47
CA PRO A 154 0.46 20.23 2.34
C PRO A 154 1.72 20.27 3.24
N ASP A 155 1.71 19.53 4.36
CA ASP A 155 2.85 19.43 5.29
C ASP A 155 3.90 18.36 4.88
N PHE A 156 3.66 17.58 3.81
CA PHE A 156 4.54 16.49 3.33
C PHE A 156 4.69 16.52 1.79
N PRO A 157 5.66 17.27 1.22
CA PRO A 157 5.76 17.43 -0.22
C PRO A 157 6.59 16.33 -0.93
N GLU A 158 6.01 15.66 -1.95
CA GLU A 158 6.49 15.37 -3.35
C GLU A 158 5.56 14.32 -4.07
N PRO A 159 5.59 14.11 -5.43
CA PRO A 159 5.07 14.93 -6.54
C PRO A 159 3.75 14.35 -7.19
N PRO A 160 3.13 14.97 -8.23
CA PRO A 160 1.66 15.09 -8.31
C PRO A 160 0.94 14.14 -9.31
N ARG A 161 -0.33 13.76 -9.03
CA ARG A 161 -1.59 14.19 -9.70
C ARG A 161 -2.74 13.17 -9.54
N SER A 162 -3.94 13.75 -9.37
CA SER A 162 -5.31 13.22 -9.47
C SER A 162 -5.83 12.29 -8.36
N ALA A 163 -6.82 12.81 -7.64
CA ALA A 163 -7.57 12.14 -6.59
C ALA A 163 -8.65 11.19 -7.15
N PRO A 164 -9.10 10.26 -6.29
CA PRO A 164 -10.51 10.20 -5.96
C PRO A 164 -10.75 10.69 -4.53
N THR A 165 -11.98 11.18 -4.37
CA THR A 165 -12.69 11.60 -3.15
C THR A 165 -12.25 10.86 -1.90
N ARG A 166 -12.13 11.58 -0.78
CA ARG A 166 -12.06 11.06 0.61
C ARG A 166 -12.78 9.71 0.70
N VAL A 167 -12.01 8.63 0.76
CA VAL A 167 -12.55 7.28 0.87
C VAL A 167 -12.48 6.92 2.34
N ASP A 168 -13.63 6.77 2.99
CA ASP A 168 -13.68 6.33 4.39
C ASP A 168 -13.06 4.90 4.48
N ALA A 169 -12.05 4.72 5.33
CA ALA A 169 -11.47 3.39 5.53
C ALA A 169 -12.51 2.48 6.16
N GLY A 170 -12.77 1.37 5.50
CA GLY A 170 -13.80 0.43 5.88
C GLY A 170 -13.70 -0.82 5.02
N PRO A 171 -14.29 -1.94 5.46
CA PRO A 171 -14.10 -3.24 4.82
C PRO A 171 -14.38 -3.18 3.32
N GLY A 172 -13.45 -3.71 2.53
CA GLY A 172 -13.53 -3.64 1.07
C GLY A 172 -13.27 -2.23 0.55
N LEU A 173 -12.44 -1.43 1.25
CA LEU A 173 -11.98 -0.14 0.74
C LEU A 173 -11.21 -0.35 -0.56
N ILE A 174 -10.30 -1.33 -0.55
CA ILE A 174 -9.54 -1.73 -1.72
C ILE A 174 -10.46 -2.20 -2.85
N ASP A 175 -11.46 -3.04 -2.53
CA ASP A 175 -12.46 -3.49 -3.52
C ASP A 175 -13.24 -2.33 -4.13
N ARG A 176 -13.61 -1.33 -3.30
CA ARG A 176 -14.31 -0.13 -3.76
C ARG A 176 -13.41 0.70 -4.69
N ILE A 177 -12.16 0.95 -4.32
CA ILE A 177 -11.23 1.71 -5.17
C ILE A 177 -10.99 0.95 -6.48
N ARG A 178 -10.81 -0.36 -6.42
CA ARG A 178 -10.69 -1.23 -7.60
C ARG A 178 -11.88 -1.07 -8.53
N ALA A 179 -13.11 -1.07 -8.00
CA ALA A 179 -14.34 -0.94 -8.79
C ALA A 179 -14.50 0.43 -9.47
N HIS A 180 -13.78 1.46 -9.04
CA HIS A 180 -13.84 2.81 -9.63
C HIS A 180 -12.69 3.08 -10.62
N LEU A 181 -11.75 2.17 -10.76
CA LEU A 181 -10.74 2.25 -11.81
C LEU A 181 -11.40 2.04 -13.19
N PRO A 182 -10.99 2.81 -14.21
CA PRO A 182 -11.53 2.63 -15.55
C PRO A 182 -11.29 1.19 -16.01
N ASP A 183 -12.32 0.56 -16.60
CA ASP A 183 -12.27 -0.78 -17.18
C ASP A 183 -11.04 -0.90 -18.08
N ARG A 184 -10.03 -1.64 -17.64
CA ARG A 184 -8.93 -2.06 -18.50
C ARG A 184 -9.33 -3.38 -19.13
N ALA A 185 -10.03 -3.26 -20.25
CA ALA A 185 -10.34 -4.39 -21.11
C ALA A 185 -9.07 -5.15 -21.50
N GLY A 186 -9.01 -6.44 -21.14
CA GLY A 186 -8.57 -7.53 -22.02
C GLY A 186 -7.08 -7.85 -22.14
N ASP A 187 -6.78 -9.12 -21.85
CA ASP A 187 -5.63 -9.99 -22.22
C ASP A 187 -4.24 -9.77 -21.58
#